data_AF-A0A3D4IN88-F1
#
_entry.id   AF-A0A3D4IN88-F1
#
_cell.length_a   1.000
_cell.length_b   1.000
_cell.length_c   1.000
_cell.angle_alpha   90.00
_cell.angle_beta   90.00
_cell.angle_gamma   90.00
#
_symmetry.space_group_name_H-M   'P 1'
#
loop_
_entity.id
_entity.type
_entity.pdbx_description
1 polymer ?
#
loop_
_entity_poly.entity_id
_entity_poly.type
_entity_poly.pdbx_seq_one_letter_code
_entity_poly.pdbx_strand_id
1 'polypeptide(L)'
;MNKSIYVFILITFSLLTAKAQKVGLVMSGGGAKGLAHIGVLKALEENEIPIDYVVGTSMGGIIAGAYAAGLSPYQIEDIVVSKEFMGWIT
;
A
#
# COMPACT_ATOMS: atom_id res chain seq x y z
N MET A 1 -18.14 28.61 -33.17
CA MET A 1 -17.74 27.88 -31.95
C MET A 1 -16.38 28.39 -31.50
N ASN A 2 -16.21 28.78 -30.22
CA ASN A 2 -14.97 29.42 -29.76
C ASN A 2 -13.79 28.43 -29.75
N LYS A 3 -12.63 28.85 -30.29
CA LYS A 3 -11.39 28.05 -30.31
C LYS A 3 -11.00 27.54 -28.91
N SER A 4 -11.31 28.30 -27.87
CA SER A 4 -11.07 27.93 -26.47
C SER A 4 -11.79 26.65 -26.04
N ILE A 5 -12.94 26.32 -26.64
CA ILE A 5 -13.69 25.09 -26.34
C ILE A 5 -12.90 23.87 -26.80
N TYR A 6 -12.30 23.93 -27.99
CA TYR A 6 -11.48 22.82 -28.52
C TYR A 6 -10.23 22.59 -27.68
N VAL A 7 -9.58 23.66 -27.21
CA VAL A 7 -8.43 23.57 -26.31
C VAL A 7 -8.82 22.93 -24.97
N PHE A 8 -9.96 23.32 -24.41
CA PHE A 8 -10.45 22.75 -23.15
C PHE A 8 -10.78 21.26 -23.30
N ILE A 9 -11.40 20.85 -24.41
CA ILE A 9 -11.69 19.45 -24.71
C ILE A 9 -10.39 18.65 -24.85
N LEU A 10 -9.38 19.17 -25.58
CA LEU A 10 -8.10 18.49 -25.76
C LEU A 10 -7.36 18.30 -24.44
N ILE A 11 -7.29 19.33 -23.60
CA ILE A 11 -6.64 19.25 -22.28
C ILE A 11 -7.37 18.21 -21.40
N THR A 12 -8.70 18.28 -21.34
CA THR A 12 -9.49 17.35 -20.53
C THR A 12 -9.30 15.91 -21.01
N PHE A 13 -9.30 15.69 -22.34
CA PHE A 13 -9.07 14.37 -22.93
C PHE A 13 -7.68 13.84 -22.62
N SER A 14 -6.63 14.67 -22.76
CA SER A 14 -5.26 14.28 -22.40
C SER A 14 -5.14 13.92 -20.92
N LEU A 15 -5.74 14.71 -20.01
CA LEU A 15 -5.74 14.43 -18.58
C LEU A 15 -6.48 13.13 -18.22
N LEU A 16 -7.60 12.84 -18.89
CA LEU A 16 -8.36 11.59 -18.68
C LEU A 16 -7.58 10.34 -19.11
N THR A 17 -6.65 10.48 -20.05
CA THR A 17 -5.84 9.36 -20.55
C THR A 17 -4.49 9.19 -19.84
N ALA A 18 -4.09 10.17 -19.03
CA ALA A 18 -2.85 10.11 -18.28
C ALA A 18 -2.91 8.98 -17.25
N LYS A 19 -1.97 8.04 -17.34
CA LYS A 19 -1.80 6.98 -16.32
C LYS A 19 -0.63 7.32 -15.43
N ALA A 20 -0.84 7.30 -14.12
CA ALA A 20 0.24 7.36 -13.15
C ALA A 20 1.08 6.07 -13.19
N GLN A 21 2.35 6.18 -12.83
CA GLN A 21 3.19 5.01 -12.60
C GLN A 21 2.60 4.22 -11.44
N LYS A 22 2.42 2.91 -11.63
CA LYS A 22 1.92 2.03 -10.58
C LYS A 22 3.06 1.39 -9.82
N VAL A 23 2.89 1.23 -8.52
CA VAL A 23 3.87 0.64 -7.61
C VAL A 23 3.30 -0.65 -7.02
N GLY A 24 4.05 -1.74 -7.19
CA GLY A 24 3.78 -3.01 -6.52
C GLY A 24 4.80 -3.28 -5.43
N LEU A 25 4.34 -3.48 -4.19
CA LEU A 25 5.17 -3.84 -3.05
C LEU A 25 5.12 -5.35 -2.81
N VAL A 26 6.29 -6.01 -2.79
CA VAL A 26 6.41 -7.46 -2.60
C VAL A 26 7.08 -7.74 -1.25
N MET A 27 6.40 -8.50 -0.40
CA MET A 27 6.79 -8.78 0.98
C MET A 27 7.07 -10.26 1.16
N SER A 28 8.33 -10.62 1.35
CA SER A 28 8.74 -12.01 1.56
C SER A 28 8.23 -12.58 2.89
N GLY A 29 8.20 -13.90 3.01
CA GLY A 29 8.00 -14.58 4.30
C GLY A 29 9.22 -14.48 5.21
N GLY A 30 9.06 -14.84 6.49
CA GLY A 30 10.16 -14.80 7.46
C GLY A 30 9.78 -15.07 8.92
N GLY A 31 8.60 -15.67 9.17
CA GLY A 31 8.06 -15.82 10.53
C GLY A 31 7.97 -14.49 11.26
N ALA A 32 8.34 -14.46 12.55
CA ALA A 32 8.33 -13.25 13.36
C ALA A 32 9.19 -12.10 12.79
N LYS A 33 10.29 -12.40 12.07
CA LYS A 33 11.11 -11.35 11.43
C LYS A 33 10.37 -10.63 10.30
N GLY A 34 9.35 -11.24 9.72
CA GLY A 34 8.50 -10.62 8.70
C GLY A 34 7.73 -9.40 9.21
N LEU A 35 7.57 -9.24 10.53
CA LEU A 35 6.97 -8.03 11.12
C LEU A 35 7.73 -6.74 10.76
N ALA A 36 9.01 -6.84 10.39
CA ALA A 36 9.79 -5.70 9.91
C ALA A 36 9.17 -5.01 8.68
N HIS A 37 8.36 -5.71 7.88
CA HIS A 37 7.69 -5.10 6.74
C HIS A 37 6.67 -4.02 7.14
N ILE A 38 6.17 -4.02 8.39
CA ILE A 38 5.32 -2.94 8.91
C ILE A 38 6.10 -1.61 8.94
N GLY A 39 7.38 -1.66 9.33
CA GLY A 39 8.26 -0.48 9.31
C GLY A 39 8.51 0.03 7.89
N VAL A 40 8.62 -0.87 6.91
CA VAL A 40 8.73 -0.48 5.49
C VAL A 40 7.48 0.24 5.02
N LEU A 41 6.29 -0.27 5.36
CA LEU A 41 5.03 0.41 5.01
C LEU A 41 4.95 1.81 5.61
N LYS A 42 5.31 1.98 6.89
CA LYS A 42 5.38 3.29 7.54
C LYS A 42 6.29 4.25 6.79
N ALA A 43 7.51 3.81 6.48
CA ALA A 43 8.48 4.64 5.75
C ALA A 43 7.98 5.03 4.35
N LEU A 44 7.28 4.14 3.65
CA LEU A 44 6.70 4.45 2.34
C LEU A 44 5.58 5.48 2.44
N GLU A 45 4.66 5.34 3.41
CA GLU A 45 3.58 6.31 3.63
C GLU A 45 4.10 7.68 4.07
N GLU A 46 5.09 7.71 4.98
CA GLU A 46 5.74 8.96 5.44
C GLU A 46 6.42 9.73 4.31
N ASN A 47 6.85 9.03 3.25
CA ASN A 47 7.48 9.61 2.07
C ASN A 47 6.51 9.76 0.88
N GLU A 48 5.20 9.64 1.13
CA GLU A 48 4.15 9.79 0.12
C GLU A 48 4.34 8.88 -1.12
N ILE A 49 4.94 7.70 -0.92
CA ILE A 49 5.13 6.71 -2.00
C ILE A 49 3.81 5.95 -2.21
N PRO A 50 3.13 6.09 -3.36
CA PRO A 50 1.89 5.39 -3.60
C PRO A 50 2.14 3.88 -3.71
N ILE A 51 1.26 3.06 -3.14
CA ILE A 51 1.29 1.59 -3.26
C ILE A 51 -0.04 1.16 -3.89
N ASP A 52 0.00 0.70 -5.13
CA ASP A 52 -1.19 0.26 -5.87
C ASP A 52 -1.48 -1.24 -5.66
N TYR A 53 -0.43 -2.02 -5.43
CA TYR A 53 -0.51 -3.46 -5.27
C TYR A 53 0.38 -3.90 -4.13
N VAL A 54 -0.09 -4.88 -3.36
CA VAL A 54 0.71 -5.61 -2.40
C VAL A 54 0.66 -7.10 -2.70
N VAL A 55 1.80 -7.76 -2.55
CA VAL A 55 1.94 -9.21 -2.69
C VAL A 55 2.75 -9.71 -1.51
N GLY A 56 2.32 -10.79 -0.87
CA GLY A 56 3.04 -11.32 0.28
C GLY A 56 2.96 -12.83 0.42
N THR A 57 3.96 -13.42 1.07
CA THR A 57 4.02 -14.86 1.40
C THR A 57 4.17 -15.06 2.91
N SER A 58 3.44 -16.01 3.51
CA SER A 58 3.48 -16.28 4.95
C SER A 58 3.28 -15.00 5.77
N MET A 59 4.18 -14.63 6.69
CA MET A 59 4.07 -13.38 7.46
C MET A 59 3.95 -12.14 6.57
N GLY A 60 4.70 -12.07 5.47
CA GLY A 60 4.54 -10.98 4.50
C GLY A 60 3.15 -10.95 3.87
N GLY A 61 2.51 -12.11 3.70
CA GLY A 61 1.12 -12.23 3.24
C GLY A 61 0.10 -11.77 4.28
N ILE A 62 0.35 -12.02 5.56
CA ILE A 62 -0.50 -11.50 6.66
C ILE A 62 -0.48 -9.97 6.64
N ILE A 63 0.72 -9.37 6.59
CA ILE A 63 0.87 -7.90 6.59
C ILE A 63 0.32 -7.29 5.30
N ALA A 64 0.64 -7.87 4.13
CA ALA A 64 0.11 -7.42 2.85
C ALA A 64 -1.43 -7.50 2.83
N GLY A 65 -2.03 -8.57 3.35
CA GLY A 65 -3.48 -8.73 3.42
C GLY A 65 -4.14 -7.70 4.33
N ALA A 66 -3.56 -7.44 5.51
CA ALA A 66 -4.04 -6.42 6.42
C ALA A 66 -3.96 -5.01 5.79
N TYR A 67 -2.84 -4.69 5.14
CA TYR A 67 -2.68 -3.41 4.43
C TYR A 67 -3.67 -3.26 3.28
N ALA A 68 -3.83 -4.31 2.46
CA ALA A 68 -4.83 -4.33 1.38
C ALA A 68 -6.26 -4.20 1.87
N ALA A 69 -6.55 -4.64 3.10
CA ALA A 69 -7.86 -4.48 3.75
C ALA A 69 -8.10 -3.06 4.28
N GLY A 70 -7.16 -2.14 4.09
CA GLY A 70 -7.28 -0.72 4.46
C GLY A 70 -6.83 -0.39 5.88
N LEU A 71 -6.15 -1.32 6.57
CA LEU A 71 -5.53 -1.00 7.85
C LEU A 71 -4.26 -0.18 7.63
N SER A 72 -4.10 0.90 8.41
CA SER A 72 -2.85 1.66 8.41
C SER A 72 -1.71 0.83 9.01
N PRO A 73 -0.44 1.11 8.66
CA PRO A 73 0.71 0.39 9.23
C PRO A 73 0.75 0.47 10.76
N TYR A 74 0.22 1.55 11.34
CA TYR A 74 0.10 1.73 12.80
C TYR A 74 -0.96 0.80 13.40
N GLN A 75 -2.13 0.67 12.77
CA GLN A 75 -3.15 -0.28 13.22
C GLN A 75 -2.66 -1.74 13.11
N ILE A 76 -1.90 -2.05 12.06
CA ILE A 76 -1.28 -3.37 11.90
C ILE A 76 -0.27 -3.61 13.02
N GLU A 77 0.55 -2.62 13.37
CA GLU A 77 1.48 -2.70 14.50
C GLU A 77 0.75 -2.99 15.81
N ASP A 78 -0.31 -2.24 16.12
CA ASP A 78 -1.12 -2.42 17.34
C ASP A 78 -1.67 -3.86 17.44
N ILE A 79 -2.10 -4.43 16.31
CA ILE A 79 -2.57 -5.82 16.26
C ILE A 79 -1.43 -6.80 16.57
N VAL A 80 -0.26 -6.63 15.96
CA VAL A 80 0.83 -7.62 16.13
C VAL A 80 1.50 -7.56 17.50
N VAL A 81 1.38 -6.44 18.22
CA VAL A 81 1.85 -6.33 19.62
C VAL A 81 0.78 -6.71 20.65
N SER A 82 -0.44 -7.00 20.20
CA SER A 82 -1.54 -7.43 21.06
C SER A 82 -1.23 -8.77 21.74
N LYS A 83 -1.83 -9.00 22.92
CA LYS A 83 -1.66 -10.27 23.65
C LYS A 83 -2.24 -11.43 22.87
N GLU A 84 -3.33 -11.19 22.16
CA GLU A 84 -4.04 -12.17 21.34
C GLU A 84 -3.14 -12.66 20.20
N PHE A 85 -2.49 -11.74 19.49
CA PHE A 85 -1.55 -12.10 18.43
C PHE A 85 -0.29 -12.78 18.98
N MET A 86 0.27 -12.25 20.06
CA MET A 86 1.44 -12.86 20.70
C MET A 86 1.15 -14.29 21.14
N GLY A 87 -0.03 -14.56 21.71
CA GLY A 87 -0.47 -15.90 22.08
C GLY A 87 -0.74 -16.83 20.89
N TRP A 88 -0.89 -16.30 19.67
CA TRP A 88 -0.99 -17.12 18.46
C TRP A 88 0.37 -17.55 17.91
N ILE A 89 1.44 -16.78 18.18
CA ILE A 89 2.79 -17.03 17.62
C ILE A 89 3.78 -17.66 18.61
N THR A 90 3.44 -17.74 19.90
CA THR A 90 4.22 -18.43 20.96
C THR A 90 3.56 -19.72 21.37
#